data_AF-A0A9P0AQW2-F1
#
_entry.id   AF-A0A9P0AQW2-F1
#
_cell.length_a   1.000
_cell.length_b   1.000
_cell.length_c   1.000
_cell.angle_alpha   90.00
_cell.angle_beta   90.00
_cell.angle_gamma   90.00
#
_symmetry.space_group_name_H-M   'P 1'
#
loop_
_entity.id
_entity.type
_entity.pdbx_description
1 polymer ?
#
loop_
_entity_poly.entity_id
_entity_poly.type
_entity_poly.pdbx_seq_one_letter_code
_entity_poly.pdbx_strand_id
1 'polypeptide(L)'
;MELNNVRMELDEKLEVKIREINSKLTAVNLPMMLAEPGTMPEGSRVRMKPPQFDGKTSWTNYIRQFEAAAKANGWLPEEKATALTLALRGDATDILQTLSPNEQEDYEALVKHLELRYGQTHLEHVYHSQLKNRCQKSNETLQEFEADIARLVRLAYPATPTTVMERLAVQAFLDGLRDNETRQALILARPSQLVDALARALEFEAAKQSCRSQSRIRRVEEEKKEEPRIIEAIRRVLKENLPEKKEIRCWRCGKLGHIQSRCRGSQVAPTSFRKINRAEEKDVYIRRTTIVDDHWQSAEVQQDQERDPDLKLIIDWKKNDRKPTWQEVAQYSPNVKSYWA
;
A
#
# COMPACT_ATOMS: atom_id res chain seq x y z
N MET A 1 87.58 -20.74 49.02
CA MET A 1 87.39 -19.27 48.96
C MET A 1 86.79 -18.85 47.63
N GLU A 2 87.24 -19.38 46.50
CA GLU A 2 86.75 -18.98 45.16
C GLU A 2 85.25 -19.23 44.92
N LEU A 3 84.71 -20.38 45.37
CA LEU A 3 83.28 -20.69 45.24
C LEU A 3 82.34 -19.71 45.95
N ASN A 4 82.77 -19.13 47.08
CA ASN A 4 81.97 -18.13 47.80
C ASN A 4 81.97 -16.77 47.08
N ASN A 5 83.09 -16.40 46.45
CA ASN A 5 83.14 -15.18 45.63
C ASN A 5 82.28 -15.30 44.38
N VAL A 6 82.32 -16.44 43.70
CA VAL A 6 81.48 -16.69 42.52
C VAL A 6 79.99 -16.68 42.90
N ARG A 7 79.63 -17.25 44.06
CA ARG A 7 78.25 -17.20 44.56
C ARG A 7 77.80 -15.77 44.88
N MET A 8 78.65 -14.98 45.55
CA MET A 8 78.38 -13.57 45.82
C MET A 8 78.18 -12.75 44.55
N GLU A 9 79.03 -12.94 43.53
CA GLU A 9 78.86 -12.25 42.25
C GLU A 9 77.57 -12.67 41.53
N LEU A 10 77.16 -13.94 41.67
CA LEU A 10 75.91 -14.42 41.09
C LEU A 10 74.71 -13.81 41.79
N ASP A 11 74.74 -13.75 43.13
CA ASP A 11 73.68 -13.16 43.95
C ASP A 11 73.54 -11.66 43.69
N GLU A 12 74.65 -10.93 43.55
CA GLU A 12 74.64 -9.51 43.19
C GLU A 12 74.04 -9.28 41.79
N LYS A 13 74.43 -10.09 40.80
CA LYS A 13 73.85 -10.06 39.45
C LYS A 13 72.36 -10.42 39.45
N LEU A 14 71.93 -11.32 40.34
CA LEU A 14 70.54 -11.71 40.49
C LEU A 14 69.72 -10.54 41.06
N GLU A 15 70.22 -9.87 42.10
CA GLU A 15 69.56 -8.71 42.70
C GLU A 15 69.43 -7.52 41.74
N VAL A 16 70.45 -7.27 40.91
CA VAL A 16 70.40 -6.23 39.87
C VAL A 16 69.30 -6.56 38.85
N LYS A 17 69.20 -7.82 38.40
CA LYS A 17 68.13 -8.24 37.49
C LYS A 17 66.75 -8.18 38.15
N ILE A 18 66.61 -8.55 39.41
CA ILE A 18 65.33 -8.43 40.14
C ILE A 18 64.91 -6.96 40.23
N ARG A 19 65.85 -6.05 40.53
CA ARG A 19 65.57 -4.60 40.52
C ARG A 19 65.18 -4.09 39.14
N GLU A 20 65.86 -4.54 38.08
CA GLU A 20 65.52 -4.18 36.70
C GLU A 20 64.15 -4.71 36.28
N ILE A 21 63.81 -5.94 36.66
CA ILE A 21 62.50 -6.54 36.40
C ILE A 21 61.42 -5.80 37.17
N ASN A 22 61.63 -5.48 38.46
CA ASN A 22 60.67 -4.71 39.25
C ASN A 22 60.51 -3.26 38.75
N SER A 23 61.58 -2.65 38.20
CA SER A 23 61.51 -1.35 37.52
C SER A 23 60.70 -1.44 36.22
N LYS A 24 60.90 -2.50 35.42
CA LYS A 24 60.08 -2.74 34.22
C LYS A 24 58.64 -3.09 34.59
N LEU A 25 58.43 -3.82 35.69
CA LEU A 25 57.09 -4.13 36.22
C LEU A 25 56.40 -2.87 36.72
N THR A 26 57.09 -1.93 37.38
CA THR A 26 56.53 -0.64 37.79
C THR A 26 56.34 0.34 36.64
N ALA A 27 57.09 0.20 35.53
CA ALA A 27 56.83 0.95 34.30
C ALA A 27 55.61 0.40 33.54
N VAL A 28 55.40 -0.91 33.55
CA VAL A 28 54.22 -1.58 32.94
C VAL A 28 52.98 -1.48 33.85
N ASN A 29 53.19 -1.47 35.16
CA ASN A 29 52.19 -1.39 36.22
C ASN A 29 52.18 0.01 36.87
N LEU A 30 52.70 1.03 36.16
CA LEU A 30 52.31 2.40 36.40
C LEU A 30 50.78 2.37 36.38
N PRO A 31 50.08 2.90 37.40
CA PRO A 31 48.63 2.85 37.41
C PRO A 31 48.17 3.46 36.09
N MET A 32 47.65 2.62 35.20
CA MET A 32 46.48 2.98 34.43
C MET A 32 45.54 3.47 35.51
N MET A 33 45.57 4.80 35.74
CA MET A 33 44.66 5.44 36.67
C MET A 33 43.33 4.85 36.28
N LEU A 34 42.72 4.17 37.25
CA LEU A 34 41.31 3.95 37.24
C LEU A 34 40.74 5.34 36.99
N ALA A 35 40.39 5.60 35.73
CA ALA A 35 39.48 6.64 35.39
C ALA A 35 38.21 6.18 36.08
N GLU A 36 38.04 6.60 37.32
CA GLU A 36 36.71 6.76 37.87
C GLU A 36 35.90 7.50 36.81
N PRO A 37 34.67 7.05 36.50
CA PRO A 37 33.82 7.74 35.54
C PRO A 37 33.41 9.10 36.15
N GLY A 38 34.27 10.11 36.01
CA GLY A 38 34.01 11.41 36.59
C GLY A 38 35.25 12.28 36.67
N THR A 39 35.24 13.36 35.88
CA THR A 39 36.06 14.57 36.05
C THR A 39 37.45 14.57 35.38
N MET A 40 37.44 14.57 34.05
CA MET A 40 38.49 15.22 33.24
C MET A 40 38.27 16.75 33.22
N PRO A 41 39.32 17.58 33.06
CA PRO A 41 39.28 19.02 33.29
C PRO A 41 38.35 19.76 32.31
N GLU A 42 37.61 20.71 32.88
CA GLU A 42 36.65 21.64 32.27
C GLU A 42 37.36 22.53 31.23
N GLY A 43 37.47 22.04 30.00
CA GLY A 43 37.99 22.77 28.84
C GLY A 43 37.08 22.53 27.63
N SER A 44 35.97 23.26 27.59
CA SER A 44 35.10 23.45 26.41
C SER A 44 34.74 22.20 25.60
N ARG A 45 34.19 21.16 26.24
CA ARG A 45 33.28 20.26 25.51
C ARG A 45 31.96 21.01 25.33
N VAL A 46 31.63 21.37 24.10
CA VAL A 46 30.28 21.84 23.76
C VAL A 46 29.32 20.71 24.13
N ARG A 47 28.65 20.83 25.29
CA ARG A 47 27.63 19.87 25.71
C ARG A 47 26.49 19.95 24.70
N MET A 48 26.34 18.90 23.90
CA MET A 48 25.26 18.83 22.92
C MET A 48 23.95 18.70 23.69
N LYS A 49 23.12 19.75 23.65
CA LYS A 49 21.79 19.70 24.26
C LYS A 49 20.91 18.81 23.39
N PRO A 50 20.20 17.83 23.98
CA PRO A 50 19.29 17.02 23.21
C PRO A 50 18.14 17.91 22.70
N PRO A 51 17.57 17.61 21.53
CA PRO A 51 16.36 18.29 21.07
C PRO A 51 15.24 18.09 22.09
N GLN A 52 14.24 18.97 22.08
CA GLN A 52 13.06 18.80 22.92
C GLN A 52 12.09 17.84 22.24
N PHE A 53 11.39 17.03 23.04
CA PHE A 53 10.37 16.11 22.55
C PHE A 53 8.98 16.57 22.98
N ASP A 54 8.17 16.95 22.02
CA ASP A 54 6.80 17.44 22.20
C ASP A 54 5.73 16.37 21.91
N GLY A 55 6.14 15.14 21.57
CA GLY A 55 5.24 14.06 21.18
C GLY A 55 4.76 14.10 19.72
N LYS A 56 5.12 15.11 18.93
CA LYS A 56 4.69 15.24 17.52
C LYS A 56 5.70 14.66 16.54
N THR A 57 6.99 14.75 16.87
CA THR A 57 8.04 14.09 16.08
C THR A 57 8.02 12.57 16.30
N SER A 58 8.44 11.80 15.29
CA SER A 58 8.52 10.34 15.43
C SER A 58 9.49 9.95 16.55
N TRP A 59 9.00 9.18 17.54
CA TRP A 59 9.77 8.69 18.68
C TRP A 59 11.09 8.01 18.27
N THR A 60 11.07 7.19 17.20
CA THR A 60 12.26 6.47 16.70
C THR A 60 13.34 7.39 16.15
N ASN A 61 12.97 8.54 15.59
CA ASN A 61 13.93 9.55 15.13
C ASN A 61 14.49 10.35 16.32
N TYR A 62 13.63 10.70 17.27
CA TYR A 62 14.03 11.41 18.48
C TYR A 62 15.02 10.59 19.32
N ILE A 63 14.71 9.32 19.61
CA ILE A 63 15.57 8.47 20.44
C ILE A 63 16.96 8.28 19.81
N ARG A 64 17.05 8.14 18.48
CA ARG A 64 18.34 8.07 17.76
C ARG A 64 19.17 9.34 17.92
N GLN A 65 18.52 10.51 17.86
CA GLN A 65 19.19 11.80 18.07
C GLN A 65 19.63 11.96 19.52
N PHE A 66 18.78 11.56 20.46
CA PHE A 66 19.08 11.57 21.89
C PHE A 66 20.25 10.64 22.23
N GLU A 67 20.26 9.41 21.71
CA GLU A 67 21.35 8.46 21.87
C GLU A 67 22.66 8.96 21.26
N ALA A 68 22.61 9.60 20.09
CA ALA A 68 23.78 10.23 19.48
C ALA A 68 24.33 11.37 20.37
N ALA A 69 23.46 12.20 20.93
CA ALA A 69 23.85 13.25 21.88
C ALA A 69 24.41 12.67 23.19
N ALA A 70 23.79 11.62 23.72
CA ALA A 70 24.23 10.93 24.92
C ALA A 70 25.61 10.28 24.73
N LYS A 71 25.85 9.66 23.56
CA LYS A 71 27.15 9.09 23.19
C LYS A 71 28.22 10.17 23.03
N ALA A 72 27.89 11.32 22.45
CA ALA A 72 28.81 12.44 22.30
C ALA A 72 29.17 13.09 23.65
N ASN A 73 28.21 13.15 24.58
CA ASN A 73 28.43 13.73 25.91
C ASN A 73 28.97 12.73 26.95
N GLY A 74 28.91 11.42 26.67
CA GLY A 74 29.37 10.37 27.57
C GLY A 74 28.44 10.16 28.78
N TRP A 75 27.12 10.34 28.62
CA TRP A 75 26.19 10.29 29.74
C TRP A 75 26.05 8.88 30.34
N LEU A 76 26.03 8.82 31.66
CA LEU A 76 25.65 7.63 32.42
C LEU A 76 24.12 7.39 32.36
N PRO A 77 23.61 6.18 32.65
CA PRO A 77 22.17 5.88 32.59
C PRO A 77 21.30 6.84 33.41
N GLU A 78 21.74 7.23 34.61
CA GLU A 78 21.04 8.20 35.47
C GLU A 78 21.03 9.61 34.85
N GLU A 79 22.14 10.05 34.26
CA GLU A 79 22.23 11.32 33.54
C GLU A 79 21.37 11.31 32.27
N LYS A 80 21.21 10.16 31.62
CA LYS A 80 20.29 10.00 30.48
C LYS A 80 18.84 10.09 30.94
N ALA A 81 18.46 9.47 32.05
CA ALA A 81 17.09 9.52 32.58
C ALA A 81 16.69 10.95 32.95
N THR A 82 17.58 11.67 33.64
CA THR A 82 17.37 13.08 33.99
C THR A 82 17.36 13.99 32.76
N ALA A 83 18.28 13.81 31.82
CA ALA A 83 18.29 14.58 30.58
C ALA A 83 17.06 14.31 29.71
N LEU A 84 16.58 13.06 29.65
CA LEU A 84 15.37 12.68 28.92
C LEU A 84 14.14 13.32 29.55
N THR A 85 14.00 13.22 30.87
CA THR A 85 12.92 13.87 31.65
C THR A 85 12.88 15.39 31.41
N LEU A 86 14.04 16.05 31.39
CA LEU A 86 14.14 17.49 31.11
C LEU A 86 13.87 17.87 29.65
N ALA A 87 14.07 16.94 28.72
CA ALA A 87 13.85 17.16 27.30
C ALA A 87 12.38 16.96 26.89
N LEU A 88 11.58 16.26 27.69
CA LEU A 88 10.13 16.12 27.48
C LEU A 88 9.42 17.49 27.64
N ARG A 89 8.53 17.81 26.71
CA ARG A 89 7.71 19.03 26.68
C ARG A 89 6.28 18.68 26.26
N GLY A 90 5.30 19.49 26.69
CA GLY A 90 3.90 19.35 26.27
C GLY A 90 3.30 17.98 26.64
N ASP A 91 2.53 17.38 25.72
CA ASP A 91 1.82 16.11 25.91
C ASP A 91 2.74 14.95 26.33
N ALA A 92 4.03 15.04 25.99
CA ALA A 92 5.02 14.03 26.36
C ALA A 92 5.38 14.08 27.86
N THR A 93 5.19 15.22 28.54
CA THR A 93 5.40 15.34 30.00
C THR A 93 4.32 14.65 30.82
N ASP A 94 3.12 14.44 30.24
CA ASP A 94 2.03 13.74 30.94
C ASP A 94 2.42 12.29 31.30
N ILE A 95 3.38 11.70 30.57
CA ILE A 95 3.89 10.36 30.89
C ILE A 95 4.58 10.33 32.26
N LEU A 96 5.22 11.43 32.65
CA LEU A 96 5.86 11.53 33.97
C LEU A 96 4.82 11.45 35.10
N GLN A 97 3.56 11.86 34.86
CA GLN A 97 2.51 11.70 35.87
C GLN A 97 2.05 10.24 36.04
N THR A 98 2.21 9.43 34.99
CA THR A 98 1.82 8.01 35.01
C THR A 98 2.90 7.10 35.59
N LEU A 99 4.13 7.61 35.74
CA LEU A 99 5.30 6.87 36.21
C LEU A 99 5.59 7.16 37.68
N SER A 100 6.03 6.14 38.41
CA SER A 100 6.51 6.31 39.78
C SER A 100 7.86 7.06 39.78
N PRO A 101 8.22 7.81 40.84
CA PRO A 101 9.49 8.53 40.92
C PRO A 101 10.72 7.62 40.67
N ASN A 102 10.68 6.40 41.20
CA ASN A 102 11.75 5.41 41.02
C ASN A 102 11.89 4.93 39.56
N GLU A 103 10.81 4.93 38.78
CA GLU A 103 10.80 4.53 37.36
C GLU A 103 11.21 5.69 36.44
N GLN A 104 11.15 6.94 36.94
CA GLN A 104 11.64 8.11 36.22
C GLN A 104 13.16 8.25 36.31
N GLU A 105 13.77 7.73 37.38
CA GLU A 105 15.22 7.68 37.55
C GLU A 105 15.86 6.54 36.72
N ASP A 106 15.09 5.52 36.37
CA ASP A 106 15.53 4.46 35.46
C ASP A 106 15.28 4.82 33.98
N TYR A 107 16.37 4.92 33.22
CA TYR A 107 16.34 5.22 31.80
C TYR A 107 15.58 4.14 31.00
N GLU A 108 15.75 2.86 31.33
CA GLU A 108 15.16 1.77 30.55
C GLU A 108 13.63 1.73 30.71
N ALA A 109 13.15 1.87 31.95
CA ALA A 109 11.73 2.00 32.23
C ALA A 109 11.12 3.23 31.50
N LEU A 110 11.77 4.39 31.59
CA LEU A 110 11.28 5.61 30.95
C LEU A 110 11.18 5.47 29.42
N VAL A 111 12.20 4.90 28.77
CA VAL A 111 12.20 4.62 27.33
C VAL A 111 11.09 3.64 26.95
N LYS A 112 10.89 2.57 27.73
CA LYS A 112 9.85 1.57 27.47
C LYS A 112 8.45 2.16 27.53
N HIS A 113 8.17 3.04 28.50
CA HIS A 113 6.89 3.72 28.60
C HIS A 113 6.65 4.71 27.45
N LEU A 114 7.69 5.47 27.08
CA LEU A 114 7.66 6.35 25.91
C LEU A 114 7.46 5.56 24.61
N GLU A 115 8.08 4.39 24.48
CA GLU A 115 7.92 3.48 23.35
C GLU A 115 6.52 2.83 23.34
N LEU A 116 5.93 2.52 24.48
CA LEU A 116 4.56 1.98 24.51
C LEU A 116 3.54 3.02 24.03
N ARG A 117 3.70 4.30 24.43
CA ARG A 117 2.74 5.37 24.12
C ARG A 117 2.99 6.05 22.78
N TYR A 118 4.25 6.30 22.42
CA TYR A 118 4.66 7.00 21.18
C TYR A 118 5.42 6.13 20.19
N GLY A 119 5.77 4.90 20.56
CA GLY A 119 6.35 3.93 19.63
C GLY A 119 5.34 3.51 18.57
N GLN A 120 5.88 2.97 17.49
CA GLN A 120 5.12 2.68 16.27
C GLN A 120 4.90 1.18 16.05
N THR A 121 5.33 0.34 17.01
CA THR A 121 5.22 -1.12 16.96
C THR A 121 3.76 -1.58 16.95
N HIS A 122 2.91 -1.00 17.79
CA HIS A 122 1.46 -1.30 17.79
C HIS A 122 0.73 -0.81 16.52
N LEU A 123 1.40 -0.01 15.68
CA LEU A 123 0.85 0.54 14.43
C LEU A 123 1.21 -0.31 13.21
N GLU A 124 1.91 -1.43 13.36
CA GLU A 124 2.29 -2.33 12.24
C GLU A 124 1.09 -2.68 11.34
N HIS A 125 -0.04 -3.10 11.93
CA HIS A 125 -1.26 -3.40 11.18
C HIS A 125 -1.82 -2.18 10.41
N VAL A 126 -1.67 -0.99 10.98
CA VAL A 126 -2.08 0.26 10.32
C VAL A 126 -1.18 0.52 9.12
N TYR A 127 0.13 0.34 9.25
CA TYR A 127 1.07 0.52 8.14
C TYR A 127 0.91 -0.54 7.04
N HIS A 128 0.59 -1.79 7.38
CA HIS A 128 0.20 -2.79 6.38
C HIS A 128 -1.02 -2.35 5.57
N SER A 129 -2.05 -1.86 6.26
CA SER A 129 -3.26 -1.35 5.60
C SER A 129 -2.97 -0.11 4.74
N GLN A 130 -2.16 0.83 5.25
CA GLN A 130 -1.74 2.01 4.50
C GLN A 130 -0.97 1.62 3.24
N LEU A 131 0.01 0.71 3.35
CA LEU A 131 0.81 0.22 2.23
C LEU A 131 -0.07 -0.44 1.15
N LYS A 132 -1.00 -1.31 1.55
CA LYS A 132 -1.89 -2.00 0.61
C LYS A 132 -2.83 -1.05 -0.14
N ASN A 133 -3.29 0.00 0.52
CA ASN A 133 -4.18 1.00 -0.06
C ASN A 133 -3.43 2.18 -0.68
N ARG A 134 -2.10 2.11 -0.76
CA ARG A 134 -1.28 3.22 -1.20
C ARG A 134 -1.29 3.32 -2.72
N CYS A 135 -1.90 4.38 -3.24
CA CYS A 135 -1.88 4.74 -4.65
C CYS A 135 -1.26 6.14 -4.83
N GLN A 136 -0.57 6.35 -5.95
CA GLN A 136 0.03 7.64 -6.30
C GLN A 136 -1.05 8.70 -6.49
N LYS A 137 -0.90 9.86 -5.82
CA LYS A 137 -1.85 10.97 -5.94
C LYS A 137 -1.64 11.74 -7.24
N SER A 138 -2.63 12.51 -7.67
CA SER A 138 -2.56 13.27 -8.93
C SER A 138 -1.52 14.39 -8.93
N ASN A 139 -1.18 14.90 -7.74
CA ASN A 139 -0.24 15.99 -7.48
C ASN A 139 1.10 15.53 -6.88
N GLU A 140 1.34 14.22 -6.85
CA GLU A 140 2.50 13.61 -6.21
C GLU A 140 3.51 13.13 -7.26
N THR A 141 4.78 13.46 -7.06
CA THR A 141 5.87 13.01 -7.92
C THR A 141 6.19 11.54 -7.71
N LEU A 142 6.78 10.88 -8.71
CA LEU A 142 7.20 9.47 -8.57
C LEU A 142 8.20 9.28 -7.44
N GLN A 143 9.08 10.27 -7.21
CA GLN A 143 10.08 10.24 -6.15
C GLN A 143 9.45 10.34 -4.76
N GLU A 144 8.47 11.24 -4.56
CA GLU A 144 7.73 11.33 -3.29
C GLU A 144 6.96 10.05 -3.00
N PHE A 145 6.34 9.47 -4.04
CA PHE A 145 5.60 8.23 -3.95
C PHE A 145 6.52 7.04 -3.56
N GLU A 146 7.67 6.93 -4.22
CA GLU A 146 8.70 5.92 -3.91
C GLU A 146 9.19 6.04 -2.47
N ALA A 147 9.56 7.26 -2.05
CA ALA A 147 10.08 7.51 -0.71
C ALA A 147 9.07 7.13 0.38
N ASP A 148 7.79 7.43 0.15
CA ASP A 148 6.71 7.07 1.08
C ASP A 148 6.46 5.55 1.12
N ILE A 149 6.51 4.84 -0.02
CA ILE A 149 6.44 3.38 -0.04
C ILE A 149 7.62 2.76 0.72
N ALA A 150 8.85 3.23 0.46
CA ALA A 150 10.04 2.76 1.14
C ALA A 150 9.92 2.94 2.67
N ARG A 151 9.36 4.07 3.10
CA ARG A 151 9.07 4.34 4.51
C ARG A 151 8.01 3.40 5.06
N LEU A 152 6.88 3.22 4.38
CA LEU A 152 5.78 2.36 4.81
C LEU A 152 6.19 0.89 4.93
N VAL A 153 6.99 0.37 3.98
CA VAL A 153 7.47 -1.02 4.03
C VAL A 153 8.34 -1.26 5.25
N ARG A 154 9.26 -0.34 5.57
CA ARG A 154 10.11 -0.45 6.77
C ARG A 154 9.32 -0.40 8.08
N LEU A 155 8.24 0.38 8.12
CA LEU A 155 7.38 0.48 9.29
C LEU A 155 6.40 -0.68 9.42
N ALA A 156 5.96 -1.24 8.29
CA ALA A 156 5.04 -2.37 8.25
C ALA A 156 5.76 -3.70 8.54
N TYR A 157 7.03 -3.86 8.15
CA TYR A 157 7.77 -5.11 8.26
C TYR A 157 9.13 -4.96 8.97
N PRO A 158 9.17 -4.51 10.23
CA PRO A 158 10.44 -4.23 10.93
C PRO A 158 11.31 -5.48 11.14
N ALA A 159 10.70 -6.67 11.29
CA ALA A 159 11.41 -7.93 11.53
C ALA A 159 11.82 -8.69 10.24
N THR A 160 11.46 -8.18 9.07
CA THR A 160 11.64 -8.90 7.79
C THR A 160 13.00 -8.56 7.16
N PRO A 161 13.70 -9.54 6.52
CA PRO A 161 14.95 -9.26 5.80
C PRO A 161 14.78 -8.22 4.69
N THR A 162 15.83 -7.43 4.46
CA THR A 162 15.84 -6.35 3.46
C THR A 162 15.51 -6.82 2.05
N THR A 163 15.96 -8.01 1.66
CA THR A 163 15.69 -8.59 0.33
C THR A 163 14.20 -8.85 0.08
N VAL A 164 13.46 -9.24 1.12
CA VAL A 164 12.02 -9.47 1.02
C VAL A 164 11.28 -8.14 1.04
N MET A 165 11.73 -7.19 1.87
CA MET A 165 11.19 -5.83 1.90
C MET A 165 11.29 -5.15 0.54
N GLU A 166 12.41 -5.25 -0.17
CA GLU A 166 12.59 -4.67 -1.51
C GLU A 166 11.58 -5.24 -2.51
N ARG A 167 11.34 -6.56 -2.51
CA ARG A 167 10.33 -7.16 -3.40
C ARG A 167 8.92 -6.69 -3.08
N LEU A 168 8.59 -6.57 -1.79
CA LEU A 168 7.28 -6.05 -1.35
C LEU A 168 7.13 -4.58 -1.74
N ALA A 169 8.20 -3.80 -1.63
CA ALA A 169 8.23 -2.39 -2.02
C ALA A 169 8.02 -2.21 -3.53
N VAL A 170 8.73 -2.99 -4.36
CA VAL A 170 8.55 -2.99 -5.81
C VAL A 170 7.10 -3.35 -6.16
N GLN A 171 6.54 -4.40 -5.55
CA GLN A 171 5.17 -4.80 -5.81
C GLN A 171 4.16 -3.71 -5.42
N ALA A 172 4.31 -3.11 -4.24
CA ALA A 172 3.45 -2.01 -3.79
C ALA A 172 3.57 -0.78 -4.70
N PHE A 173 4.78 -0.48 -5.19
CA PHE A 173 5.01 0.58 -6.17
C PHE A 173 4.25 0.31 -7.48
N LEU A 174 4.39 -0.89 -8.05
CA LEU A 174 3.69 -1.27 -9.29
C LEU A 174 2.17 -1.23 -9.15
N ASP A 175 1.64 -1.70 -8.03
CA ASP A 175 0.20 -1.76 -7.79
C ASP A 175 -0.42 -0.36 -7.57
N GLY A 176 0.34 0.55 -6.94
CA GLY A 176 -0.10 1.89 -6.64
C GLY A 176 0.18 2.95 -7.73
N LEU A 177 0.89 2.61 -8.81
CA LEU A 177 1.15 3.54 -9.92
C LEU A 177 -0.13 4.01 -10.61
N ARG A 178 -0.22 5.33 -10.85
CA ARG A 178 -1.37 5.95 -11.52
C ARG A 178 -1.40 5.70 -13.03
N ASP A 179 -0.25 5.80 -13.70
CA ASP A 179 -0.17 5.67 -15.15
C ASP A 179 -0.04 4.20 -15.55
N ASN A 180 -1.07 3.68 -16.23
CA ASN A 180 -1.14 2.28 -16.62
C ASN A 180 -0.04 1.90 -17.64
N GLU A 181 0.35 2.84 -18.50
CA GLU A 181 1.44 2.62 -19.47
C GLU A 181 2.78 2.45 -18.76
N THR A 182 3.09 3.35 -17.82
CA THR A 182 4.30 3.26 -16.98
C THR A 182 4.30 1.97 -16.17
N ARG A 183 3.17 1.60 -15.55
CA ARG A 183 3.01 0.34 -14.83
C ARG A 183 3.31 -0.87 -15.73
N GLN A 184 2.73 -0.92 -16.92
CA GLN A 184 2.94 -2.04 -17.85
C GLN A 184 4.42 -2.14 -18.29
N ALA A 185 5.06 -1.01 -18.56
CA ALA A 185 6.47 -0.97 -18.91
C ALA A 185 7.34 -1.56 -17.78
N LEU A 186 7.06 -1.19 -16.53
CA LEU A 186 7.79 -1.72 -15.38
C LEU A 186 7.54 -3.22 -15.13
N ILE A 187 6.30 -3.70 -15.33
CA ILE A 187 5.97 -5.14 -15.21
C ILE A 187 6.83 -5.97 -16.18
N LEU A 188 7.00 -5.49 -17.41
CA LEU A 188 7.86 -6.14 -18.41
C LEU A 188 9.34 -6.04 -18.04
N ALA A 189 9.74 -4.92 -17.44
CA ALA A 189 11.13 -4.65 -17.08
C ALA A 189 11.61 -5.48 -15.87
N ARG A 190 10.68 -5.92 -14.99
CA ARG A 190 10.95 -6.73 -13.79
C ARG A 190 12.07 -6.16 -12.90
N PRO A 191 11.91 -4.93 -12.36
CA PRO A 191 12.90 -4.33 -11.47
C PRO A 191 13.09 -5.19 -10.20
N SER A 192 14.33 -5.26 -9.73
CA SER A 192 14.70 -6.08 -8.57
C SER A 192 14.68 -5.30 -7.26
N GLN A 193 14.96 -3.99 -7.35
CA GLN A 193 15.00 -3.05 -6.24
C GLN A 193 14.04 -1.89 -6.49
N LEU A 194 13.57 -1.25 -5.42
CA LEU A 194 12.67 -0.11 -5.53
C LEU A 194 13.32 1.05 -6.29
N VAL A 195 14.62 1.29 -6.06
CA VAL A 195 15.40 2.33 -6.75
C VAL A 195 15.47 2.07 -8.26
N ASP A 196 15.67 0.81 -8.67
CA ASP A 196 15.66 0.43 -10.09
C ASP A 196 14.29 0.68 -10.72
N ALA A 197 13.21 0.41 -9.99
CA ALA A 197 11.84 0.65 -10.46
C ALA A 197 11.61 2.16 -10.69
N LEU A 198 12.06 3.01 -9.78
CA LEU A 198 11.97 4.47 -9.93
C LEU A 198 12.77 4.96 -11.13
N ALA A 199 14.03 4.53 -11.29
CA ALA A 199 14.87 4.93 -12.42
C ALA A 199 14.19 4.60 -13.77
N ARG A 200 13.66 3.38 -13.90
CA ARG A 200 12.95 2.93 -15.11
C ARG A 200 11.64 3.68 -15.33
N ALA A 201 10.92 4.04 -14.26
CA ALA A 201 9.71 4.85 -14.37
C ALA A 201 10.03 6.26 -14.89
N LEU A 202 11.09 6.89 -14.37
CA LEU A 202 11.56 8.19 -14.83
C LEU A 202 12.05 8.16 -16.28
N GLU A 203 12.80 7.14 -16.66
CA GLU A 203 13.22 6.92 -18.05
C GLU A 203 12.02 6.80 -18.99
N PHE A 204 10.98 6.05 -18.57
CA PHE A 204 9.76 5.90 -19.35
C PHE A 204 8.98 7.21 -19.46
N GLU A 205 8.86 8.00 -18.38
CA GLU A 205 8.23 9.32 -18.42
C GLU A 205 8.97 10.26 -19.38
N ALA A 206 10.30 10.27 -19.35
CA ALA A 206 11.13 11.07 -20.24
C ALA A 206 10.98 10.63 -21.72
N ALA A 207 10.95 9.32 -21.98
CA ALA A 207 10.72 8.76 -23.32
C ALA A 207 9.32 9.13 -23.85
N LYS A 208 8.29 9.05 -22.99
CA LYS A 208 6.92 9.41 -23.32
C LYS A 208 6.77 10.90 -23.63
N GLN A 209 7.42 11.77 -22.87
CA GLN A 209 7.44 13.22 -23.15
C GLN A 209 8.15 13.52 -24.48
N SER A 210 9.26 12.84 -24.76
CA SER A 210 10.00 12.99 -26.02
C SER A 210 9.18 12.51 -27.22
N CYS A 211 8.52 11.36 -27.13
CA CYS A 211 7.63 10.86 -28.17
C CYS A 211 6.45 11.81 -28.43
N ARG A 212 5.83 12.36 -27.36
CA ARG A 212 4.77 13.38 -27.50
C ARG A 212 5.25 14.65 -28.21
N SER A 213 6.51 15.03 -28.04
CA SER A 213 7.10 16.16 -28.76
C SER A 213 7.36 15.84 -30.24
N GLN A 214 7.71 14.59 -30.57
CA GLN A 214 7.83 14.09 -31.95
C GLN A 214 6.47 13.89 -32.63
N SER A 215 5.40 13.58 -31.89
CA SER A 215 4.03 13.50 -32.41
C SER A 215 3.42 14.85 -32.80
N ARG A 216 4.14 15.97 -32.63
CA ARG A 216 3.77 17.27 -33.23
C ARG A 216 4.11 17.37 -34.73
N ILE A 217 4.57 16.29 -35.36
CA ILE A 217 4.76 16.22 -36.81
C ILE A 217 3.45 15.76 -37.46
N ARG A 218 2.82 16.70 -38.19
CA ARG A 218 1.57 16.60 -38.97
C ARG A 218 0.36 16.08 -38.16
N ARG A 219 -0.54 17.01 -37.82
CA ARG A 219 -1.98 16.75 -38.03
C ARG A 219 -2.12 16.27 -39.48
N VAL A 220 -2.19 14.97 -39.67
CA VAL A 220 -3.10 14.46 -40.69
C VAL A 220 -4.46 14.83 -40.11
N GLU A 221 -5.20 15.68 -40.80
CA GLU A 221 -6.63 15.82 -40.52
C GLU A 221 -7.15 14.40 -40.38
N GLU A 222 -7.73 14.05 -39.24
CA GLU A 222 -8.51 12.82 -39.14
C GLU A 222 -9.59 12.97 -40.22
N GLU A 223 -9.33 12.41 -41.41
CA GLU A 223 -10.37 11.98 -42.31
C GLU A 223 -11.22 11.07 -41.44
N LYS A 224 -12.35 11.61 -40.99
CA LYS A 224 -13.42 10.87 -40.35
C LYS A 224 -13.59 9.63 -41.20
N LYS A 225 -13.11 8.48 -40.73
CA LYS A 225 -13.41 7.20 -41.37
C LYS A 225 -14.92 7.20 -41.52
N GLU A 226 -15.39 7.29 -42.76
CA GLU A 226 -16.81 7.27 -43.05
C GLU A 226 -17.39 6.08 -42.29
N GLU A 227 -18.27 6.35 -41.32
CA GLU A 227 -19.00 5.28 -40.64
C GLU A 227 -19.57 4.38 -41.76
N PRO A 228 -19.30 3.06 -41.74
CA PRO A 228 -19.69 2.20 -42.84
C PRO A 228 -21.17 2.40 -43.12
N ARG A 229 -21.54 2.68 -44.37
CA ARG A 229 -22.90 3.08 -44.81
C ARG A 229 -24.01 2.20 -44.23
N ILE A 230 -23.67 0.97 -43.86
CA ILE A 230 -24.52 0.00 -43.18
C ILE A 230 -25.00 0.52 -41.81
N ILE A 231 -24.15 1.13 -40.98
CA ILE A 231 -24.53 1.65 -39.65
C ILE A 231 -25.46 2.85 -39.79
N GLU A 232 -25.21 3.74 -40.74
CA GLU A 232 -26.08 4.90 -41.00
C GLU A 232 -27.43 4.45 -41.59
N ALA A 233 -27.42 3.45 -42.48
CA ALA A 233 -28.64 2.84 -42.99
C ALA A 233 -29.45 2.16 -41.87
N ILE A 234 -28.80 1.45 -40.95
CA ILE A 234 -29.44 0.84 -39.78
C ILE A 234 -30.04 1.92 -38.87
N ARG A 235 -29.33 3.02 -38.58
CA ARG A 235 -29.87 4.15 -37.82
C ARG A 235 -31.09 4.77 -38.50
N ARG A 236 -31.07 4.93 -39.83
CA ARG A 236 -32.19 5.48 -40.60
C ARG A 236 -33.42 4.58 -40.55
N VAL A 237 -33.23 3.28 -40.79
CA VAL A 237 -34.31 2.28 -40.71
C VAL A 237 -34.88 2.21 -39.30
N LEU A 238 -34.04 2.25 -38.26
CA LEU A 238 -34.50 2.31 -36.86
C LEU A 238 -35.30 3.59 -36.58
N LYS A 239 -34.85 4.74 -37.07
CA LYS A 239 -35.53 6.03 -36.84
C LYS A 239 -36.88 6.13 -37.56
N GLU A 240 -37.00 5.50 -38.72
CA GLU A 240 -38.24 5.43 -39.51
C GLU A 240 -39.22 4.36 -39.01
N ASN A 241 -38.73 3.28 -38.38
CA ASN A 241 -39.54 2.16 -37.88
C ASN A 241 -39.76 2.16 -36.36
N LEU A 242 -39.22 3.13 -35.61
CA LEU A 242 -39.54 3.28 -34.20
C LEU A 242 -40.95 3.89 -34.07
N PRO A 243 -41.91 3.23 -33.41
CA PRO A 243 -43.19 3.86 -33.10
C PRO A 243 -42.93 5.10 -32.23
N GLU A 244 -43.58 6.22 -32.58
CA GLU A 244 -43.51 7.45 -31.79
C GLU A 244 -43.67 7.14 -30.30
N LYS A 245 -42.78 7.72 -29.47
CA LYS A 245 -42.75 7.48 -28.02
C LYS A 245 -44.15 7.69 -27.44
N LYS A 246 -44.86 6.59 -27.19
CA LYS A 246 -46.19 6.65 -26.57
C LYS A 246 -46.03 7.34 -25.22
N GLU A 247 -46.73 8.46 -25.06
CA GLU A 247 -46.73 9.20 -23.80
C GLU A 247 -47.08 8.25 -22.65
N ILE A 248 -46.15 8.10 -21.71
CA ILE A 248 -46.31 7.17 -20.60
C ILE A 248 -47.50 7.63 -19.76
N ARG A 249 -48.55 6.80 -19.74
CA ARG A 249 -49.77 7.00 -18.96
C ARG A 249 -49.64 6.29 -17.62
N CYS A 250 -50.02 6.95 -16.53
CA CYS A 250 -50.04 6.37 -15.21
C CYS A 250 -51.13 5.31 -15.10
N TRP A 251 -50.77 4.09 -14.71
CA TRP A 251 -51.70 2.96 -14.60
C TRP A 251 -52.65 3.07 -13.39
N ARG A 252 -52.42 4.04 -12.50
CA ARG A 252 -53.27 4.29 -11.32
C ARG A 252 -54.26 5.45 -11.53
N CYS A 253 -53.87 6.53 -12.21
CA CYS A 253 -54.73 7.71 -12.38
C CYS A 253 -55.03 8.08 -13.83
N GLY A 254 -54.47 7.35 -14.81
CA GLY A 254 -54.71 7.58 -16.24
C GLY A 254 -54.09 8.86 -16.81
N LYS A 255 -53.38 9.68 -16.00
CA LYS A 255 -52.71 10.91 -16.45
C LYS A 255 -51.35 10.62 -17.06
N LEU A 256 -50.95 11.43 -18.05
CA LEU A 256 -49.70 11.29 -18.79
C LEU A 256 -48.53 11.94 -18.02
N GLY A 257 -47.30 11.53 -18.35
CA GLY A 257 -46.06 12.13 -17.83
C GLY A 257 -45.49 11.50 -16.55
N HIS A 258 -46.13 10.48 -15.98
CA HIS A 258 -45.58 9.73 -14.83
C HIS A 258 -46.06 8.28 -14.80
N ILE A 259 -45.28 7.42 -14.17
CA ILE A 259 -45.62 6.01 -13.91
C ILE A 259 -46.32 5.86 -12.56
N GLN A 260 -46.99 4.72 -12.34
CA GLN A 260 -47.77 4.43 -11.13
C GLN A 260 -47.02 4.67 -9.81
N SER A 261 -45.71 4.40 -9.78
CA SER A 261 -44.86 4.59 -8.60
C SER A 261 -44.61 6.05 -8.23
N ARG A 262 -44.88 7.00 -9.14
CA ARG A 262 -44.69 8.45 -8.96
C ARG A 262 -46.02 9.23 -8.94
N CYS A 263 -47.14 8.53 -8.78
CA CYS A 263 -48.48 9.13 -8.76
C CYS A 263 -48.78 9.82 -7.43
N ARG A 264 -49.09 11.13 -7.44
CA ARG A 264 -49.41 11.94 -6.24
C ARG A 264 -50.89 11.89 -5.80
N GLY A 265 -51.71 11.03 -6.40
CA GLY A 265 -53.12 10.82 -6.04
C GLY A 265 -53.29 9.94 -4.79
N SER A 266 -54.10 10.40 -3.83
CA SER A 266 -54.17 9.96 -2.44
C SER A 266 -54.52 8.48 -2.19
N GLN A 267 -53.85 7.96 -1.16
CA GLN A 267 -54.06 6.78 -0.29
C GLN A 267 -55.23 5.81 -0.54
N VAL A 268 -54.90 4.56 -0.86
CA VAL A 268 -55.47 3.36 -0.19
C VAL A 268 -54.33 2.35 -0.03
N ALA A 269 -54.17 1.81 1.18
CA ALA A 269 -53.02 1.03 1.64
C ALA A 269 -52.76 -0.25 0.81
N PRO A 270 -51.49 -0.63 0.51
CA PRO A 270 -51.20 -1.95 0.01
C PRO A 270 -51.12 -2.95 1.17
N THR A 271 -51.95 -3.99 1.05
CA THR A 271 -51.78 -5.26 1.77
C THR A 271 -50.39 -5.83 1.54
N SER A 272 -49.80 -6.28 2.64
CA SER A 272 -48.59 -7.11 2.81
C SER A 272 -47.86 -7.57 1.54
N PHE A 273 -46.70 -6.96 1.28
CA PHE A 273 -45.59 -7.65 0.63
C PHE A 273 -44.36 -7.54 1.53
N ARG A 274 -43.80 -8.71 1.88
CA ARG A 274 -42.60 -8.86 2.71
C ARG A 274 -41.46 -8.05 2.11
N LYS A 275 -40.86 -7.17 2.91
CA LYS A 275 -39.60 -6.49 2.58
C LYS A 275 -38.50 -7.55 2.57
N ILE A 276 -37.89 -7.77 1.41
CA ILE A 276 -36.58 -8.43 1.34
C ILE A 276 -35.56 -7.37 1.77
N ASN A 277 -34.82 -7.67 2.83
CA ASN A 277 -33.82 -6.78 3.40
C ASN A 277 -32.60 -6.68 2.48
N ARG A 278 -32.21 -5.44 2.19
CA ARG A 278 -31.02 -5.05 1.43
C ARG A 278 -29.75 -5.24 2.28
N ALA A 279 -29.43 -6.48 2.64
CA ALA A 279 -28.29 -6.81 3.49
C ALA A 279 -27.45 -8.02 3.02
N GLU A 280 -27.77 -8.64 1.88
CA GLU A 280 -27.04 -9.82 1.37
C GLU A 280 -26.62 -9.68 -0.10
N GLU A 281 -26.13 -8.50 -0.50
CA GLU A 281 -25.34 -8.35 -1.74
C GLU A 281 -23.89 -8.02 -1.40
N LYS A 282 -23.26 -8.92 -0.65
CA LYS A 282 -21.80 -9.07 -0.65
C LYS A 282 -21.47 -10.45 -1.21
N ASP A 283 -20.53 -10.45 -2.15
CA ASP A 283 -19.85 -11.60 -2.74
C ASP A 283 -20.55 -12.32 -3.91
N VAL A 284 -20.67 -11.60 -5.03
CA VAL A 284 -20.43 -12.22 -6.35
C VAL A 284 -19.25 -11.49 -6.99
N TYR A 285 -18.05 -11.91 -6.62
CA TYR A 285 -16.88 -11.72 -7.47
C TYR A 285 -17.19 -12.40 -8.80
N ILE A 286 -17.37 -11.62 -9.88
CA ILE A 286 -17.31 -12.16 -11.23
C ILE A 286 -15.88 -12.67 -11.40
N ARG A 287 -15.67 -13.97 -11.13
CA ARG A 287 -14.50 -14.68 -11.60
C ARG A 287 -14.58 -14.62 -13.13
N ARG A 288 -13.78 -13.76 -13.75
CA ARG A 288 -13.39 -13.95 -15.15
C ARG A 288 -12.67 -15.29 -15.22
N THR A 289 -13.43 -16.35 -15.45
CA THR A 289 -12.88 -17.57 -16.01
C THR A 289 -12.39 -17.19 -17.40
N THR A 290 -11.07 -17.16 -17.56
CA THR A 290 -10.42 -17.31 -18.85
C THR A 290 -10.94 -18.59 -19.48
N ILE A 291 -12.01 -18.49 -20.27
CA ILE A 291 -12.40 -19.54 -21.19
C ILE A 291 -11.41 -19.42 -22.35
N VAL A 292 -10.65 -20.49 -22.48
CA VAL A 292 -9.80 -20.81 -23.63
C VAL A 292 -10.76 -21.08 -24.79
N ASP A 293 -10.64 -20.29 -25.85
CA ASP A 293 -11.10 -20.61 -27.21
C ASP A 293 -12.60 -20.92 -27.42
N ASP A 294 -13.44 -19.88 -27.43
CA ASP A 294 -14.82 -19.93 -27.98
C ASP A 294 -14.80 -20.00 -29.52
N HIS A 295 -14.39 -21.16 -30.08
CA HIS A 295 -14.58 -21.46 -31.49
C HIS A 295 -15.94 -22.16 -31.70
N TRP A 296 -17.04 -21.52 -31.32
CA TRP A 296 -18.37 -21.99 -31.68
C TRP A 296 -18.54 -21.87 -33.19
N GLN A 297 -18.45 -22.98 -33.92
CA GLN A 297 -18.73 -22.97 -35.35
C GLN A 297 -20.24 -22.78 -35.55
N SER A 298 -20.64 -21.83 -36.38
CA SER A 298 -22.06 -21.50 -36.59
C SER A 298 -22.91 -22.71 -37.03
N ALA A 299 -22.29 -23.72 -37.65
CA ALA A 299 -22.93 -24.97 -38.04
C ALA A 299 -23.29 -25.87 -36.84
N GLU A 300 -22.43 -25.94 -35.81
CA GLU A 300 -22.69 -26.73 -34.60
C GLU A 300 -23.79 -26.11 -33.76
N VAL A 301 -23.76 -24.77 -33.62
CA VAL A 301 -24.82 -24.00 -32.95
C VAL A 301 -26.17 -24.20 -33.65
N GLN A 302 -26.18 -24.22 -35.00
CA GLN A 302 -27.39 -24.44 -35.77
C GLN A 302 -27.92 -25.87 -35.60
N GLN A 303 -27.05 -26.88 -35.53
CA GLN A 303 -27.46 -28.26 -35.28
C GLN A 303 -28.09 -28.43 -33.89
N ASP A 304 -27.52 -27.78 -32.86
CA ASP A 304 -28.06 -27.84 -31.51
C ASP A 304 -29.38 -27.08 -31.38
N GLN A 305 -29.53 -25.95 -32.08
CA GLN A 305 -30.81 -25.22 -32.19
C GLN A 305 -31.91 -26.06 -32.87
N GLU A 306 -31.56 -26.88 -33.87
CA GLU A 306 -32.52 -27.77 -34.55
C GLU A 306 -32.83 -29.06 -33.75
N ARG A 307 -31.98 -29.43 -32.80
CA ARG A 307 -32.23 -30.54 -31.86
C ARG A 307 -33.19 -30.16 -30.74
N ASP A 308 -33.22 -28.89 -30.32
CA ASP A 308 -34.15 -28.40 -29.32
C ASP A 308 -35.58 -28.35 -29.90
N PRO A 309 -36.53 -29.13 -29.35
CA PRO A 309 -37.89 -29.21 -29.89
C PRO A 309 -38.68 -27.90 -29.74
N ASP A 310 -38.39 -27.08 -28.74
CA ASP A 310 -39.04 -25.79 -28.50
C ASP A 310 -38.50 -24.72 -29.47
N LEU A 311 -37.18 -24.68 -29.69
CA LEU A 311 -36.56 -23.74 -30.64
C LEU A 311 -36.83 -24.12 -32.10
N LYS A 312 -36.82 -25.41 -32.42
CA LYS A 312 -37.12 -25.91 -33.77
C LYS A 312 -38.47 -25.41 -34.28
N LEU A 313 -39.47 -25.37 -33.40
CA LEU A 313 -40.81 -24.87 -33.75
C LEU A 313 -40.80 -23.39 -34.16
N ILE A 314 -40.03 -22.56 -33.45
CA ILE A 314 -39.85 -21.13 -33.79
C ILE A 314 -39.05 -20.97 -35.07
N ILE A 315 -38.01 -21.78 -35.27
CA ILE A 315 -37.18 -21.78 -36.47
C ILE A 315 -38.01 -22.17 -37.70
N ASP A 316 -38.88 -23.17 -37.59
CA ASP A 316 -39.76 -23.59 -38.68
C ASP A 316 -40.80 -22.52 -39.02
N TRP A 317 -41.36 -21.80 -38.03
CA TRP A 317 -42.22 -20.65 -38.30
C TRP A 317 -41.47 -19.54 -39.05
N LYS A 318 -40.24 -19.27 -38.64
CA LYS A 318 -39.38 -18.25 -39.27
C LYS A 318 -38.93 -18.64 -40.68
N LYS A 319 -38.62 -19.93 -40.94
CA LYS A 319 -38.24 -20.43 -42.27
C LYS A 319 -39.41 -20.41 -43.26
N ASN A 320 -40.64 -20.58 -42.78
CA ASN A 320 -41.85 -20.60 -43.60
C ASN A 320 -42.59 -19.25 -43.63
N ASP A 321 -41.99 -18.16 -43.12
CA ASP A 321 -42.62 -16.83 -42.95
C ASP A 321 -44.01 -16.87 -42.29
N ARG A 322 -44.26 -17.88 -41.44
CA ARG A 322 -45.51 -18.03 -40.71
C ARG A 322 -45.41 -17.25 -39.41
N LYS A 323 -46.36 -16.32 -39.19
CA LYS A 323 -46.48 -15.58 -37.94
C LYS A 323 -47.73 -16.00 -37.17
N PRO A 324 -47.65 -17.04 -36.32
CA PRO A 324 -48.80 -17.48 -35.55
C PRO A 324 -49.28 -16.41 -34.58
N THR A 325 -50.57 -16.42 -34.32
CA THR A 325 -51.21 -15.55 -33.33
C THR A 325 -50.86 -16.00 -31.92
N TRP A 326 -50.93 -15.09 -30.95
CA TRP A 326 -50.68 -15.43 -29.53
C TRP A 326 -51.63 -16.53 -29.00
N GLN A 327 -52.83 -16.69 -29.57
CA GLN A 327 -53.75 -17.77 -29.22
C GLN A 327 -53.24 -19.15 -29.67
N GLU A 328 -52.57 -19.23 -30.82
CA GLU A 328 -51.93 -20.46 -31.30
C GLU A 328 -50.65 -20.76 -30.49
N VAL A 329 -49.84 -19.75 -30.18
CA VAL A 329 -48.59 -19.91 -29.40
C VAL A 329 -48.87 -20.27 -27.94
N ALA A 330 -49.99 -19.82 -27.37
CA ALA A 330 -50.38 -20.11 -25.99
C ALA A 330 -50.60 -21.61 -25.70
N GLN A 331 -50.80 -22.45 -26.73
CA GLN A 331 -51.02 -23.88 -26.60
C GLN A 331 -49.71 -24.68 -26.45
N TYR A 332 -48.55 -24.07 -26.74
CA TYR A 332 -47.24 -24.71 -26.68
C TYR A 332 -46.55 -24.52 -25.30
N SER A 333 -45.32 -25.03 -25.16
CA SER A 333 -44.56 -25.02 -23.91
C SER A 333 -44.25 -23.58 -23.42
N PRO A 334 -43.97 -23.38 -22.12
CA PRO A 334 -43.56 -22.07 -21.60
C PRO A 334 -42.32 -21.50 -22.29
N ASN A 335 -41.40 -22.36 -22.73
CA ASN A 335 -40.18 -21.98 -23.44
C ASN A 335 -40.49 -21.46 -24.85
N VAL A 336 -41.40 -22.11 -25.58
CA VAL A 336 -41.86 -21.61 -26.90
C VAL A 336 -42.47 -20.21 -26.77
N LYS A 337 -43.22 -19.96 -25.68
CA LYS A 337 -43.81 -18.64 -25.41
C LYS A 337 -42.76 -17.59 -25.08
N SER A 338 -41.71 -17.94 -24.34
CA SER A 338 -40.62 -17.00 -24.03
C SER A 338 -39.73 -16.72 -25.23
N TYR A 339 -39.53 -17.68 -26.13
CA TYR A 339 -38.79 -17.48 -27.38
C TYR A 339 -39.57 -16.66 -28.41
N TRP A 340 -40.90 -16.74 -28.39
CA TRP A 340 -41.76 -15.98 -29.31
C TRP A 340 -42.07 -14.54 -28.84
N ALA A 341 -42.05 -14.31 -27.52
CA ALA A 341 -42.25 -12.98 -26.91
C ALA A 341 -41.19 -11.98 -27.37
#